data_AF-A0A2M6YBP7-F1
#
_entry.id   AF-A0A2M6YBP7-F1
#
_cell.length_a   1.000
_cell.length_b   1.000
_cell.length_c   1.000
_cell.angle_alpha   90.00
_cell.angle_beta   90.00
_cell.angle_gamma   90.00
#
_symmetry.space_group_name_H-M   'P 1'
#
loop_
_entity.id
_entity.type
_entity.pdbx_description
1 polymer ?
#
loop_
_entity_poly.entity_id
_entity_poly.type
_entity_poly.pdbx_seq_one_letter_code
_entity_poly.pdbx_strand_id
1 'polypeptide(L)' 'MQVLVAKSIVSSGSEWRRLVESGAVKTADGNKIDDINFTPTEPTVLKIGKKIFVKIIPK' A
#
# COMPACT_ATOMS: atom_id res chain seq x y z
N MET A 1 -2.02 -4.90 7.50
CA MET A 1 -2.97 -4.48 6.44
C MET A 1 -4.34 -3.97 6.93
N GLN A 2 -4.64 -3.96 8.24
CA GLN A 2 -5.90 -3.36 8.73
C GLN A 2 -5.94 -1.83 8.63
N VAL A 3 -4.78 -1.17 8.67
CA VAL A 3 -4.67 0.30 8.66
C VAL A 3 -5.18 0.92 7.36
N LEU A 4 -4.86 0.33 6.19
CA LEU A 4 -5.33 0.84 4.90
C LEU A 4 -6.86 0.71 4.77
N VAL A 5 -7.43 -0.41 5.23
CA VAL A 5 -8.89 -0.63 5.23
C VAL A 5 -9.57 0.33 6.21
N ALA A 6 -9.04 0.47 7.43
CA ALA A 6 -9.57 1.37 8.45
C ALA A 6 -9.53 2.85 8.01
N LYS A 7 -8.55 3.23 7.18
CA LYS A 7 -8.46 4.57 6.58
C LYS A 7 -9.25 4.72 5.29
N SER A 8 -10.03 3.70 4.89
CA SER A 8 -10.83 3.68 3.65
C SER A 8 -10.00 3.93 2.38
N ILE A 9 -8.71 3.60 2.42
CA ILE A 9 -7.79 3.73 1.27
C ILE A 9 -8.01 2.56 0.30
N VAL A 10 -8.30 1.39 0.86
CA VAL A 10 -8.73 0.19 0.14
C VAL A 10 -10.05 -0.28 0.75
N SER A 11 -10.97 -0.76 -0.07
CA SER A 11 -12.32 -1.12 0.38
C SER A 11 -12.32 -2.39 1.24
N SER A 12 -11.32 -3.26 1.07
CA SER A 12 -11.19 -4.50 1.84
C SER A 12 -9.76 -5.06 1.83
N GLY A 13 -9.48 -6.01 2.72
CA GLY A 13 -8.22 -6.76 2.70
C GLY A 13 -8.03 -7.57 1.41
N SER A 14 -9.13 -8.08 0.82
CA SER A 14 -9.11 -8.79 -0.46
C SER A 14 -8.75 -7.87 -1.63
N GLU A 15 -9.23 -6.62 -1.60
CA GLU A 15 -8.84 -5.63 -2.60
C GLU A 15 -7.35 -5.30 -2.51
N TRP A 16 -6.82 -5.10 -1.30
CA TRP A 16 -5.38 -4.91 -1.12
C TRP A 16 -4.59 -6.09 -1.68
N ARG A 17 -5.01 -7.32 -1.36
CA ARG A 17 -4.34 -8.53 -1.86
C ARG A 17 -4.28 -8.52 -3.39
N ARG A 18 -5.42 -8.21 -4.04
CA ARG A 18 -5.51 -8.10 -5.50
C ARG A 18 -4.55 -7.04 -6.06
N LEU A 19 -4.46 -5.88 -5.40
CA LEU A 19 -3.59 -4.78 -5.83
C LEU A 19 -2.10 -5.12 -5.69
N VAL A 20 -1.72 -5.80 -4.62
CA VAL A 20 -0.34 -6.27 -4.40
C VAL A 20 0.03 -7.36 -5.42
N GLU A 21 -0.82 -8.38 -5.56
CA GLU A 21 -0.63 -9.47 -6.53
C GLU A 21 -0.58 -8.94 -7.97
N SER A 22 -1.43 -7.98 -8.33
CA SER A 22 -1.40 -7.32 -9.64
C SER A 22 -0.22 -6.37 -9.84
N GLY A 23 0.58 -6.09 -8.79
CA GLY A 23 1.67 -5.12 -8.83
C GLY A 23 1.24 -3.67 -9.03
N ALA A 24 0.02 -3.35 -8.62
CA ALA A 24 -0.50 -1.99 -8.63
C ALA A 24 0.01 -1.17 -7.43
N VAL A 25 0.67 -1.79 -6.44
CA VAL A 25 1.27 -1.11 -5.29
C VAL A 25 2.77 -0.89 -5.54
N LYS A 26 3.21 0.36 -5.47
CA LYS A 26 4.61 0.76 -5.64
C LYS A 26 5.02 1.77 -4.58
N THR A 27 6.30 1.87 -4.26
CA THR A 27 6.86 3.00 -3.49
C THR A 27 7.05 4.22 -4.39
N ALA A 28 7.29 5.39 -3.81
CA ALA A 28 7.65 6.60 -4.55
C ALA A 28 8.93 6.42 -5.39
N ASP A 29 9.87 5.60 -4.91
CA ASP A 29 11.10 5.22 -5.62
C ASP A 29 10.85 4.27 -6.81
N GLY A 30 9.61 3.83 -7.02
CA GLY A 30 9.22 2.95 -8.11
C GLY A 30 9.33 1.45 -7.79
N ASN A 31 9.77 1.09 -6.58
CA ASN A 31 9.87 -0.30 -6.15
C ASN A 31 8.47 -0.89 -6.01
N LYS A 32 8.23 -2.04 -6.65
CA LYS A 32 6.97 -2.76 -6.51
C LYS A 32 6.91 -3.38 -5.11
N ILE A 33 5.72 -3.34 -4.50
CA ILE A 33 5.45 -4.09 -3.28
C ILE A 33 4.71 -5.36 -3.67
N ASP A 34 5.36 -6.49 -3.46
CA ASP A 34 4.80 -7.84 -3.61
C ASP A 34 4.44 -8.47 -2.25
N ASP A 35 4.89 -7.88 -1.13
CA ASP A 35 4.53 -8.36 0.20
C ASP A 35 3.20 -7.77 0.71
N ILE A 36 2.23 -8.66 0.88
CA ILE A 36 0.93 -8.43 1.51
C ILE A 36 1.11 -7.88 2.93
N ASN A 37 2.09 -8.36 3.68
CA ASN A 37 2.35 -7.95 5.06
C ASN A 37 3.38 -6.82 5.18
N PHE A 38 3.68 -6.13 4.06
CA PHE A 38 4.63 -5.03 4.04
C PHE A 38 4.34 -4.02 5.15
N THR A 39 5.34 -3.81 6.00
CA THR A 39 5.30 -2.86 7.10
C THR A 39 6.47 -1.90 6.92
N PRO A 40 6.22 -0.64 6.54
CA PRO A 40 7.30 0.32 6.36
C PRO A 40 7.94 0.64 7.72
N THR A 41 9.26 0.52 7.80
CA THR A 41 10.08 0.88 8.97
C THR A 41 10.46 2.37 8.95
N GLU A 42 10.42 2.99 7.78
CA GLU A 42 10.73 4.41 7.56
C GLU A 42 9.54 5.13 6.91
N PRO A 43 9.42 6.47 7.06
CA PRO A 43 8.37 7.25 6.42
C PRO A 43 8.36 7.07 4.90
N THR A 44 7.41 6.30 4.40
CA THR A 44 7.37 5.87 3.00
C THR A 44 6.08 6.35 2.34
N VAL A 45 6.19 6.80 1.09
CA VAL A 45 5.02 7.10 0.26
C VAL A 45 4.73 5.89 -0.62
N LEU A 46 3.55 5.32 -0.45
CA LEU A 46 3.00 4.28 -1.30
C LEU A 46 2.11 4.88 -2.36
N LYS A 47 2.33 4.45 -3.60
CA LYS A 47 1.46 4.67 -4.74
C LYS A 47 0.63 3.42 -4.97
N ILE A 48 -0.68 3.55 -4.80
CA ILE A 48 -1.64 2.47 -5.00
C ILE A 48 -2.41 2.77 -6.30
N GLY A 49 -2.22 1.92 -7.30
CA GLY A 49 -2.76 2.14 -8.64
C GLY A 49 -2.22 3.41 -9.29
N LYS A 50 -3.10 4.17 -9.96
CA LYS A 50 -2.72 5.38 -10.72
C LYS A 50 -2.94 6.69 -9.96
N LYS A 51 -3.96 6.75 -9.09
CA LYS A 51 -4.47 8.01 -8.50
C LYS A 51 -4.30 8.12 -6.99
N ILE A 52 -4.03 7.02 -6.29
CA ILE A 52 -3.99 7.00 -4.82
C ILE A 52 -2.54 7.05 -4.37
N PHE A 53 -2.23 8.03 -3.51
CA PHE A 53 -0.92 8.20 -2.89
C PHE A 53 -1.12 8.28 -1.38
N VAL A 54 -0.38 7.47 -0.64
CA VAL A 54 -0.52 7.32 0.80
C VAL A 54 0.85 7.48 1.42
N LYS A 55 1.00 8.48 2.29
CA LYS A 55 2.20 8.60 3.11
C LYS A 55 1.99 7.82 4.41
N ILE A 56 2.81 6.81 4.63
CA ILE A 56 2.85 6.06 5.89
C ILE A 56 3.99 6.60 6.74
N ILE A 57 3.67 6.98 7.96
CA ILE A 57 4.65 7.43 8.95
C ILE A 57 4.64 6.35 10.04
N PRO A 58 5.65 5.45 10.07
CA PRO A 58 5.79 4.50 11.17
C PRO A 58 6.04 5.29 12.46
N LYS A 59 5.47 4.78 13.55
CA LYS A 59 5.52 5.40 14.87
C LYS A 59 6.60 4.75 15.72
#